data_AF-A0A1C6E767-F1
#
_entry.id   AF-A0A1C6E767-F1
#
_cell.length_a   1.000
_cell.length_b   1.000
_cell.length_c   1.000
_cell.angle_alpha   90.00
_cell.angle_beta   90.00
_cell.angle_gamma   90.00
#
_symmetry.space_group_name_H-M   'P 1'
#
loop_
_entity.id
_entity.type
_entity.pdbx_description
1 polymer ?
#
loop_
_entity_poly.entity_id
_entity_poly.type
_entity_poly.pdbx_seq_one_letter_code
_entity_poly.pdbx_strand_id
1 'polypeptide(L)'
;MEYFDKAVQYDEVKPYAEYSLAKIILDNNPYHDSEKAVSLLESAAMENDWASFLLGRLYLYGTDDIQKDKEKALEWLELSAEQGNEYAQNMIDNIHSFENAVVANTIFGLFVNLSRCIADDYNRKYKSNRMSADRKLRRIIQQKKQALGLKEEHLQNQELH
;
A
#
# COMPACT_ATOMS: atom_id res chain seq x y z
N MET A 1 15.61 19.56 -0.57
CA MET A 1 15.28 20.14 0.76
C MET A 1 15.78 21.57 0.89
N GLU A 2 17.03 21.86 0.51
CA GLU A 2 17.65 23.20 0.65
C GLU A 2 16.88 24.39 0.00
N TYR A 3 16.10 24.17 -1.06
CA TYR A 3 15.27 25.21 -1.67
C TYR A 3 14.02 25.58 -0.87
N PHE A 4 13.43 24.63 -0.11
CA PHE A 4 12.24 24.88 0.71
C PHE A 4 12.59 25.54 2.03
N ASP A 5 13.72 25.16 2.65
CA ASP A 5 14.20 25.79 3.89
C ASP A 5 14.47 27.29 3.70
N LYS A 6 14.87 27.72 2.49
CA LYS A 6 15.03 29.15 2.14
C LYS A 6 13.68 29.85 1.87
N ALA A 7 12.69 29.14 1.34
CA ALA A 7 11.37 29.72 1.04
C ALA A 7 10.57 30.04 2.31
N VAL A 8 10.81 29.31 3.41
CA VAL A 8 10.23 29.59 4.75
C VAL A 8 10.62 30.98 5.29
N GLN A 9 11.63 31.65 4.70
CA GLN A 9 12.06 33.00 5.12
C GLN A 9 11.21 34.15 4.54
N TYR A 10 10.29 33.87 3.62
CA TYR A 10 9.39 34.88 3.05
C TYR A 10 7.97 34.68 3.58
N ASP A 11 7.49 35.61 4.42
CA ASP A 11 6.23 35.46 5.18
C ASP A 11 5.01 35.11 4.31
N GLU A 12 4.84 35.73 3.13
CA GLU A 12 3.67 35.47 2.27
C GLU A 12 3.64 34.06 1.64
N VAL A 13 4.80 33.41 1.49
CA VAL A 13 4.91 32.08 0.82
C VAL A 13 5.13 30.96 1.85
N LYS A 14 5.44 31.33 3.08
CA LYS A 14 5.78 30.42 4.17
C LYS A 14 4.71 29.34 4.41
N PRO A 15 3.39 29.63 4.51
CA PRO A 15 2.38 28.59 4.75
C PRO A 15 2.31 27.54 3.63
N TYR A 16 2.53 27.94 2.37
CA TYR A 16 2.54 27.03 1.22
C TYR A 16 3.83 26.22 1.14
N ALA A 17 4.96 26.81 1.53
CA ALA A 17 6.25 26.14 1.61
C ALA A 17 6.26 25.09 2.74
N GLU A 18 5.74 25.42 3.92
CA GLU A 18 5.60 24.51 5.07
C GLU A 18 4.68 23.35 4.75
N TYR A 19 3.50 23.61 4.14
CA TYR A 19 2.61 22.56 3.64
C TYR A 19 3.30 21.63 2.62
N SER A 20 4.02 22.21 1.65
CA SER A 20 4.72 21.43 0.63
C SER A 20 5.82 20.57 1.25
N LEU A 21 6.58 21.12 2.20
CA LEU A 21 7.63 20.41 2.92
C LEU A 21 7.03 19.29 3.78
N ALA A 22 5.94 19.54 4.49
CA ALA A 22 5.26 18.53 5.29
C ALA A 22 4.81 17.35 4.42
N LYS A 23 4.25 17.60 3.22
CA LYS A 23 3.89 16.53 2.28
C LYS A 23 5.09 15.69 1.84
N ILE A 24 6.23 16.33 1.61
CA ILE A 24 7.46 15.62 1.26
C ILE A 24 7.92 14.77 2.46
N ILE A 25 7.89 15.30 3.68
CA ILE A 25 8.30 14.57 4.88
C ILE A 25 7.35 13.40 5.17
N LEU A 26 6.05 13.55 4.94
CA LEU A 26 5.07 12.47 5.16
C LEU A 26 5.15 11.33 4.13
N ASP A 27 5.83 11.55 3.00
CA ASP A 27 5.98 10.52 1.98
C ASP A 27 6.92 9.39 2.47
N ASN A 28 6.85 8.23 1.83
CA ASN A 28 7.66 7.07 2.20
C ASN A 28 9.11 7.23 1.69
N ASN A 29 9.89 8.02 2.42
CA ASN A 29 11.29 8.31 2.12
C ASN A 29 12.17 8.28 3.38
N PRO A 30 13.51 8.27 3.24
CA PRO A 30 14.44 8.19 4.37
C PRO A 30 14.38 9.36 5.37
N TYR A 31 13.70 10.44 5.01
CA TYR A 31 13.53 11.64 5.83
C TYR A 31 12.13 11.72 6.46
N HIS A 32 11.41 10.59 6.49
CA HIS A 32 10.09 10.52 7.10
C HIS A 32 10.14 10.90 8.58
N ASP A 33 9.31 11.89 8.95
CA ASP A 33 9.21 12.40 10.31
C ASP A 33 7.79 12.96 10.52
N SER A 34 6.93 12.12 11.11
CA SER A 34 5.52 12.45 11.34
C SER A 34 5.35 13.64 12.31
N GLU A 35 6.16 13.73 13.37
CA GLU A 35 6.07 14.83 14.34
C GLU A 35 6.45 16.18 13.70
N LYS A 36 7.55 16.20 12.95
CA LYS A 36 7.98 17.40 12.23
C LYS A 36 6.96 17.84 11.19
N ALA A 37 6.37 16.89 10.45
CA ALA A 37 5.33 17.21 9.48
C ALA A 37 4.07 17.79 10.13
N VAL A 38 3.63 17.23 11.26
CA VAL A 38 2.50 17.76 12.04
C VAL A 38 2.79 19.19 12.48
N SER A 39 3.97 19.46 13.04
CA SER A 39 4.36 20.81 13.47
C SER A 39 4.36 21.83 12.32
N LEU A 40 4.86 21.44 11.14
CA LEU A 40 4.84 22.30 9.95
C LEU A 40 3.41 22.58 9.47
N LEU A 41 2.53 21.58 9.51
CA LEU A 41 1.14 21.74 9.10
C LEU A 41 0.35 22.58 10.10
N GLU A 42 0.57 22.41 11.41
CA GLU A 42 -0.05 23.25 12.45
C GLU A 42 0.36 24.73 12.28
N SER A 43 1.64 24.99 11.98
CA SER A 43 2.15 26.34 11.69
C SER A 43 1.46 26.97 10.47
N ALA A 44 1.26 26.18 9.40
CA ALA A 44 0.66 26.65 8.15
C ALA A 44 -0.87 26.74 8.17
N ALA A 45 -1.54 26.02 9.08
CA ALA A 45 -2.97 25.76 9.04
C ALA A 45 -3.85 27.02 9.10
N MET A 46 -3.39 28.11 9.71
CA MET A 46 -4.16 29.35 9.83
C MET A 46 -4.30 30.13 8.52
N GLU A 47 -3.35 29.97 7.60
CA GLU A 47 -3.27 30.73 6.34
C GLU A 47 -3.31 29.82 5.10
N ASN A 48 -3.32 28.50 5.31
CA ASN A 48 -3.36 27.50 4.24
C ASN A 48 -4.38 26.41 4.57
N ASP A 49 -5.51 26.47 3.89
CA ASP A 49 -6.64 25.54 4.02
C ASP A 49 -6.25 24.10 3.68
N TRP A 50 -5.25 23.89 2.83
CA TRP A 50 -4.73 22.56 2.54
C TRP A 50 -3.90 21.98 3.67
N ALA A 51 -3.26 22.80 4.50
CA ALA A 51 -2.52 22.33 5.66
C ALA A 51 -3.47 21.82 6.74
N SER A 52 -4.50 22.60 7.10
CA SER A 52 -5.56 22.17 8.02
C SER A 52 -6.32 20.95 7.49
N PHE A 53 -6.63 20.91 6.18
CA PHE A 53 -7.23 19.73 5.55
C PHE A 53 -6.36 18.48 5.69
N LEU A 54 -5.06 18.59 5.41
CA LEU A 54 -4.14 17.46 5.50
C LEU A 54 -3.99 16.99 6.96
N LEU A 55 -3.92 17.91 7.92
CA LEU A 55 -3.86 17.55 9.34
C LEU A 55 -5.12 16.80 9.79
N GLY A 56 -6.30 17.27 9.37
CA GLY A 56 -7.56 16.60 9.61
C GLY A 56 -7.58 15.17 9.07
N ARG A 57 -7.07 14.96 7.84
CA ARG A 57 -6.94 13.62 7.26
C ARG A 57 -5.95 12.72 8.00
N LEU A 58 -4.82 13.27 8.47
CA LEU A 58 -3.83 12.52 9.25
C LEU A 58 -4.44 11.98 10.53
N TYR A 59 -5.16 12.80 11.28
CA TYR A 59 -5.83 12.34 12.50
C TYR A 59 -7.05 11.45 12.21
N LEU A 60 -7.75 11.63 11.09
CA LEU A 60 -8.90 10.79 10.74
C LEU A 60 -8.50 9.34 10.41
N TYR A 61 -7.45 9.19 9.62
CA TYR A 61 -7.02 7.87 9.14
C TYR A 61 -5.86 7.27 9.92
N GLY A 62 -5.12 8.10 10.66
CA GLY A 62 -3.88 7.71 11.31
C GLY A 62 -2.79 7.29 10.32
N THR A 63 -1.59 7.11 10.85
CA THR A 63 -0.47 6.43 10.20
C THR A 63 0.10 5.41 11.19
N ASP A 64 1.22 4.75 10.85
CA ASP A 64 1.89 3.86 11.80
C ASP A 64 2.33 4.60 13.08
N ASP A 65 2.68 5.89 12.94
CA ASP A 65 3.21 6.73 14.02
C ASP A 65 2.22 7.79 14.54
N ILE A 66 1.12 8.06 13.82
CA ILE A 66 0.06 8.99 14.24
C ILE A 66 -1.21 8.21 14.55
N GLN A 67 -1.63 8.26 15.82
CA GLN A 67 -2.88 7.62 16.23
C GLN A 67 -4.10 8.35 15.65
N LYS A 68 -5.13 7.56 15.32
CA LYS A 68 -6.43 8.12 14.94
C LYS A 68 -7.03 8.90 16.10
N ASP A 69 -7.45 10.12 15.81
CA ASP A 69 -8.15 11.00 16.74
C ASP A 69 -9.25 11.73 15.96
N LYS A 70 -10.48 11.23 16.07
CA LYS A 70 -11.60 11.74 15.28
C LYS A 70 -12.03 13.15 15.70
N GLU A 71 -11.88 13.48 16.99
CA GLU A 71 -12.25 14.80 17.49
C GLU A 71 -11.29 15.84 16.93
N LYS A 72 -9.97 15.62 17.06
CA LYS A 72 -8.97 16.48 16.41
C LYS A 72 -9.15 16.54 14.90
N ALA A 73 -9.42 15.41 14.25
CA ALA A 73 -9.63 15.38 12.81
C ALA A 73 -10.74 16.34 12.39
N LEU A 74 -11.86 16.35 13.10
CA LEU A 74 -12.98 17.24 12.84
C LEU A 74 -12.60 18.71 13.08
N GLU A 75 -11.93 19.03 14.18
CA GLU A 75 -11.47 20.41 14.45
C GLU A 75 -10.65 20.98 13.29
N TRP A 76 -9.70 20.19 12.76
CA TRP A 76 -8.85 20.63 11.65
C TRP A 76 -9.59 20.68 10.30
N LEU A 77 -10.52 19.75 10.06
CA LEU A 77 -11.37 19.78 8.86
C LEU A 77 -12.34 20.97 8.90
N GLU A 78 -12.89 21.30 10.06
CA GLU A 78 -13.78 22.45 10.25
C GLU A 78 -13.03 23.75 9.97
N LEU A 79 -11.83 23.94 10.54
CA LEU A 79 -10.97 25.09 10.22
C LEU A 79 -10.72 25.22 8.71
N SER A 80 -10.41 24.11 8.05
CA SER A 80 -10.18 24.08 6.60
C SER A 80 -11.45 24.45 5.81
N ALA A 81 -12.61 23.95 6.21
CA ALA A 81 -13.89 24.27 5.59
C ALA A 81 -14.26 25.75 5.78
N GLU A 82 -14.01 26.32 6.97
CA GLU A 82 -14.21 27.75 7.26
C GLU A 82 -13.33 28.66 6.40
N GLN A 83 -12.13 28.20 6.04
CA GLN A 83 -11.22 28.87 5.10
C GLN A 83 -11.65 28.70 3.62
N GLY A 84 -12.72 27.94 3.35
CA GLY A 84 -13.29 27.75 2.02
C GLY A 84 -12.90 26.44 1.33
N ASN A 85 -12.31 25.48 2.04
CA ASN A 85 -11.95 24.18 1.44
C ASN A 85 -13.19 23.27 1.28
N GLU A 86 -13.72 23.21 0.06
CA GLU A 86 -14.87 22.37 -0.27
C GLU A 86 -14.59 20.86 -0.07
N TYR A 87 -13.33 20.42 -0.17
CA TYR A 87 -12.96 19.03 0.09
C TYR A 87 -13.06 18.69 1.57
N ALA A 88 -12.69 19.63 2.44
CA ALA A 88 -12.86 19.48 3.88
C ALA A 88 -14.35 19.38 4.25
N GLN A 89 -15.19 20.28 3.72
CA GLN A 89 -16.64 20.23 3.94
C GLN A 89 -17.24 18.90 3.44
N ASN A 90 -16.90 18.48 2.22
CA ASN A 90 -17.35 17.22 1.67
C ASN A 90 -16.90 16.02 2.53
N MET A 91 -15.71 16.09 3.13
CA MET A 91 -15.20 15.05 4.02
C MET A 91 -15.95 14.97 5.34
N ILE A 92 -16.31 16.11 5.93
CA ILE A 92 -17.15 16.19 7.12
C ILE A 92 -18.53 15.58 6.83
N ASP A 93 -19.18 16.04 5.77
CA ASP A 93 -20.54 15.62 5.38
C ASP A 93 -20.62 14.11 5.11
N ASN A 94 -19.52 13.52 4.60
CA ASN A 94 -19.46 12.13 4.17
C ASN A 94 -18.47 11.28 4.97
N ILE A 95 -18.13 11.67 6.20
CA ILE A 95 -17.04 11.06 6.99
C ILE A 95 -17.16 9.55 7.11
N HIS A 96 -18.37 9.04 7.37
CA HIS A 96 -18.65 7.61 7.48
C HIS A 96 -18.47 6.86 6.14
N SER A 97 -18.81 7.49 5.02
CA SER A 97 -18.60 6.90 3.69
C SER A 97 -17.10 6.73 3.42
N PHE A 98 -16.30 7.75 3.75
CA PHE A 98 -14.85 7.70 3.61
C PHE A 98 -14.20 6.66 4.54
N GLU A 99 -14.61 6.58 5.81
CA GLU A 99 -14.15 5.53 6.74
C GLU A 99 -14.45 4.13 6.19
N ASN A 100 -15.69 3.92 5.71
CA ASN A 100 -16.12 2.65 5.13
C ASN A 100 -15.34 2.29 3.86
N ALA A 101 -14.99 3.26 3.02
CA ALA A 101 -14.20 3.03 1.82
C ALA A 101 -12.79 2.51 2.15
N VAL A 102 -12.14 3.05 3.17
CA VAL A 102 -10.82 2.58 3.63
C VAL A 102 -10.90 1.13 4.15
N VAL A 103 -11.94 0.82 4.94
CA VAL A 103 -12.17 -0.54 5.43
C VAL A 103 -12.43 -1.51 4.26
N ALA A 104 -13.28 -1.12 3.31
CA ALA A 104 -13.58 -1.92 2.13
C ALA A 104 -12.32 -2.23 1.31
N ASN A 105 -11.49 -1.22 1.04
CA ASN A 105 -10.21 -1.39 0.34
C ASN A 105 -9.27 -2.36 1.06
N THR A 106 -9.23 -2.30 2.39
CA THR A 106 -8.43 -3.21 3.21
C THR A 106 -8.94 -4.65 3.07
N ILE A 107 -10.27 -4.86 3.15
CA ILE A 107 -10.91 -6.17 2.97
C ILE A 107 -10.63 -6.73 1.56
N PHE A 108 -10.75 -5.91 0.52
CA PHE A 108 -10.43 -6.31 -0.85
C PHE A 108 -8.96 -6.71 -0.99
N GLY A 109 -8.03 -5.96 -0.42
CA GLY A 109 -6.61 -6.29 -0.41
C GLY A 109 -6.33 -7.64 0.27
N LEU A 110 -6.94 -7.89 1.42
CA LEU A 110 -6.85 -9.18 2.12
C LEU A 110 -7.43 -10.32 1.27
N PHE A 111 -8.58 -10.11 0.63
CA PHE A 111 -9.21 -11.10 -0.24
C PHE A 111 -8.33 -11.45 -1.45
N VAL A 112 -7.72 -10.45 -2.10
CA VAL A 112 -6.79 -10.66 -3.22
C VAL A 112 -5.57 -11.45 -2.77
N ASN A 113 -4.97 -11.09 -1.64
CA ASN A 113 -3.81 -11.79 -1.09
C ASN A 113 -4.14 -13.24 -0.72
N LEU A 114 -5.29 -13.48 -0.10
CA LEU A 114 -5.76 -14.81 0.24
C LEU A 114 -6.02 -15.65 -1.02
N SER A 115 -6.70 -15.08 -2.02
CA SER A 115 -6.97 -15.75 -3.29
C SER A 115 -5.68 -16.17 -3.99
N ARG A 116 -4.65 -15.32 -3.98
CA ARG A 116 -3.33 -15.64 -4.52
C ARG A 116 -2.67 -16.80 -3.77
N CYS A 117 -2.72 -16.79 -2.43
CA CYS A 117 -2.17 -17.87 -1.60
C CYS A 117 -2.84 -19.23 -1.88
N ILE A 118 -4.17 -19.25 -1.99
CA ILE A 118 -4.94 -20.46 -2.32
C ILE A 118 -4.57 -20.98 -3.71
N ALA A 119 -4.50 -20.09 -4.70
CA ALA A 119 -4.12 -20.46 -6.07
C ALA A 119 -2.70 -21.03 -6.12
N ASP A 120 -1.75 -20.45 -5.40
CA ASP A 120 -0.37 -20.92 -5.33
C ASP A 120 -0.24 -22.28 -4.64
N ASP A 121 -0.93 -22.50 -3.52
CA ASP A 121 -0.96 -23.80 -2.82
C ASP A 121 -1.62 -24.88 -3.69
N TYR A 122 -2.73 -24.56 -4.34
CA TYR A 122 -3.40 -25.46 -5.28
C TYR A 122 -2.46 -25.84 -6.43
N ASN A 123 -1.82 -24.86 -7.07
CA ASN A 123 -0.90 -25.08 -8.18
C ASN A 123 0.32 -25.91 -7.73
N ARG A 124 0.86 -25.66 -6.54
CA ARG A 124 1.99 -26.42 -5.98
C ARG A 124 1.61 -27.88 -5.73
N LYS A 125 0.46 -28.15 -5.09
CA LYS A 125 -0.04 -29.51 -4.85
C LYS A 125 -0.37 -30.24 -6.15
N TYR A 126 -1.03 -29.56 -7.09
CA TYR A 126 -1.37 -30.14 -8.38
C TYR A 126 -0.12 -30.51 -9.19
N LYS A 127 0.88 -29.60 -9.31
CA LYS A 127 2.15 -29.90 -9.98
C LYS A 127 2.90 -31.07 -9.31
N SER A 128 2.99 -31.08 -7.98
CA SER A 128 3.63 -32.17 -7.23
C SER A 128 2.96 -33.53 -7.47
N ASN A 129 1.62 -33.58 -7.40
CA ASN A 129 0.86 -34.79 -7.66
C ASN A 129 0.99 -35.28 -9.10
N ARG A 130 0.94 -34.37 -10.08
CA ARG A 130 1.16 -34.68 -11.50
C ARG A 130 2.56 -35.26 -11.73
N MET A 131 3.59 -34.65 -11.14
CA MET A 131 4.96 -35.17 -11.23
C MET A 131 5.11 -36.57 -10.60
N SER A 132 4.45 -36.80 -9.45
CA SER A 132 4.46 -38.12 -8.79
C SER A 132 3.78 -39.20 -9.65
N ALA A 133 2.63 -38.87 -10.26
CA ALA A 133 1.93 -39.76 -11.18
C ALA A 133 2.76 -40.09 -12.43
N ASP A 134 3.40 -39.09 -13.05
CA ASP A 134 4.27 -39.31 -14.21
C ASP A 134 5.46 -40.22 -13.87
N ARG A 135 6.11 -39.99 -12.72
CA ARG A 135 7.19 -40.86 -12.22
C ARG A 135 6.74 -42.31 -12.02
N LYS A 136 5.55 -42.53 -11.45
CA LYS A 136 4.98 -43.88 -11.28
C LYS A 136 4.71 -44.54 -12.63
N LEU A 137 4.12 -43.81 -13.57
CA LEU A 137 3.80 -44.33 -14.90
C LEU A 137 5.09 -44.73 -15.66
N ARG A 138 6.13 -43.90 -15.63
CA ARG A 138 7.45 -44.22 -16.21
C ARG A 138 8.04 -45.50 -15.64
N ARG A 139 8.00 -45.69 -14.31
CA ARG A 139 8.48 -46.93 -13.66
C ARG A 139 7.70 -48.17 -14.13
N ILE A 140 6.38 -48.08 -14.23
CA ILE A 140 5.53 -49.19 -14.72
C ILE A 140 5.88 -49.53 -16.18
N ILE A 141 6.07 -48.51 -17.03
CA ILE A 141 6.47 -48.72 -18.43
C ILE A 141 7.84 -49.41 -18.51
N GLN A 142 8.81 -48.96 -17.71
CA GLN A 142 10.16 -49.55 -17.68
C GLN A 142 10.13 -51.02 -17.22
N GLN A 143 9.39 -51.33 -16.16
CA GLN A 143 9.20 -52.70 -15.68
C GLN A 143 8.53 -53.59 -16.74
N LYS A 144 7.49 -53.08 -17.42
CA LYS A 144 6.83 -53.82 -18.51
C LYS A 144 7.77 -54.06 -19.69
N LYS A 145 8.58 -53.08 -20.09
CA LYS A 145 9.59 -53.24 -21.15
C LYS A 145 10.61 -54.32 -20.79
N GLN A 146 11.11 -54.31 -19.54
CA GLN A 146 12.03 -55.33 -19.03
C GLN A 146 11.40 -56.73 -19.03
N ALA A 147 10.15 -56.86 -18.57
CA ALA A 147 9.43 -58.14 -18.57
C ALA A 147 9.19 -58.72 -19.97
N LEU A 148 9.10 -57.85 -20.98
CA LEU A 148 8.96 -58.23 -22.39
C LEU A 148 10.31 -58.47 -23.08
N GLY A 149 11.44 -58.36 -22.36
CA GLY A 149 12.78 -58.55 -22.92
C GLY A 149 13.26 -57.42 -23.84
N LEU A 150 12.56 -56.27 -23.86
CA LEU A 150 12.93 -55.09 -24.65
C LEU A 150 14.04 -54.33 -23.91
N LYS A 151 15.26 -54.31 -24.45
CA LYS A 151 16.36 -53.47 -23.93
C LYS A 151 16.08 -52.00 -24.23
N GLU A 152 16.30 -51.11 -23.26
CA GLU A 152 16.21 -49.67 -23.48
C GLU A 152 17.37 -49.25 -24.39
N GLU A 153 17.08 -48.97 -25.66
CA GLU A 153 17.98 -48.16 -26.47
C GLU A 153 18.06 -46.77 -25.83
N HIS A 154 19.24 -46.40 -25.37
CA HIS A 154 19.51 -45.12 -24.75
C HIS A 154 19.19 -43.99 -25.73
N LEU A 155 18.11 -43.24 -25.48
CA LEU A 155 17.91 -41.92 -26.08
C LEU A 155 18.87 -40.92 -25.39
N GLN A 156 20.16 -41.05 -25.67
CA GLN A 156 21.04 -39.88 -25.69
C GLN A 156 20.70 -39.13 -26.98
N ASN A 157 19.88 -38.09 -26.86
CA ASN A 157 19.95 -36.85 -27.64
C ASN A 157 18.68 -36.04 -27.44
N GLN A 158 18.80 -35.01 -26.59
CA GLN A 158 18.37 -33.61 -26.83
C GLN A 158 18.26 -32.86 -25.49
N GLU A 159 19.42 -32.67 -24.85
CA GLU A 159 19.70 -31.44 -24.11
C GLU A 159 20.81 -30.73 -24.90
N LEU A 160 20.43 -30.12 -26.03
CA LEU A 160 21.23 -29.15 -26.77
C LEU A 160 20.26 -28.39 -27.69
N HIS A 161 19.58 -27.40 -27.11
CA HIS A 161 19.35 -26.05 -27.61
C HIS A 161 18.26 -25.35 -26.79
#